data_AF-A0A1F3ILI3-F1
#
_entry.id   AF-A0A1F3ILI3-F1
#
_cell.length_a   1.000
_cell.length_b   1.000
_cell.length_c   1.000
_cell.angle_alpha   90.00
_cell.angle_beta   90.00
_cell.angle_gamma   90.00
#
_symmetry.space_group_name_H-M   'P 1'
#
loop_
_entity.id
_entity.type
_entity.pdbx_description
1 polymer ?
#
loop_
_entity_poly.entity_id
_entity_poly.type
_entity_poly.pdbx_seq_one_letter_code
_entity_poly.pdbx_strand_id
1 'polypeptide(L)'
;MKKITLIVFTLFITLGIYAQETDSTLVEMKDELNKSNDTTNIRFKRKTVKIIEDNDETKIHVQKNKKSDWDFWGDNDSQFKGSWSGFSMGLSNYTDKDFSISRDASDEFMDLNTGKSWNMNINFAQYSINLINNKFGIVTGLGIEWNYYRFDNNNTIQKNDDGVIVTDEVTYADKIVDKSKLSTTYATVPILLEWHSSSSQSRGVVISTGVIGGVKLGSNTKINYKYKENGDINKDKRRDDYNLSPFRYGVTARIGVGDWLIYGNYYLTSLFEKDKGPELYPFSIGIALSFE
;
A
#
# COMPACT_ATOMS: atom_id res chain seq x y z
N MET A 1 5.95 24.82 -13.49
CA MET A 1 6.04 23.59 -12.65
C MET A 1 5.85 23.83 -11.14
N LYS A 2 6.46 24.84 -10.48
CA LYS A 2 6.25 25.07 -9.03
C LYS A 2 4.86 25.60 -8.61
N LYS A 3 4.07 26.17 -9.54
CA LYS A 3 2.73 26.71 -9.24
C LYS A 3 1.61 25.64 -9.20
N ILE A 4 1.78 24.53 -9.93
CA ILE A 4 0.76 23.47 -10.04
C ILE A 4 0.64 22.66 -8.74
N THR A 5 1.75 22.45 -8.02
CA THR A 5 1.75 21.69 -6.76
C THR A 5 1.02 22.42 -5.62
N LEU A 6 0.96 23.76 -5.65
CA LEU A 6 0.29 24.55 -4.62
C LEU A 6 -1.24 24.52 -4.79
N ILE A 7 -1.75 24.45 -6.04
CA ILE A 7 -3.18 24.43 -6.36
C ILE A 7 -3.85 23.12 -5.90
N VAL A 8 -3.13 21.99 -5.97
CA VAL A 8 -3.66 20.68 -5.53
C VAL A 8 -3.90 20.65 -4.02
N PHE A 9 -3.12 21.39 -3.22
CA PHE A 9 -3.26 21.40 -1.76
C PHE A 9 -4.39 22.34 -1.28
N THR A 10 -4.69 23.41 -2.01
CA THR A 10 -5.80 24.33 -1.68
C THR A 10 -7.16 23.78 -2.09
N LEU A 11 -7.23 22.91 -3.10
CA LEU A 11 -8.49 22.32 -3.61
C LEU A 11 -9.17 21.37 -2.59
N PHE A 12 -8.40 20.74 -1.69
CA PHE A 12 -8.96 19.84 -0.68
C PHE A 12 -9.75 20.57 0.41
N ILE A 13 -9.55 21.88 0.60
CA ILE A 13 -10.19 22.66 1.67
C ILE A 13 -11.50 23.31 1.20
N THR A 14 -11.68 23.57 -0.10
CA THR A 14 -12.87 24.28 -0.63
C THR A 14 -14.01 23.37 -1.09
N LEU A 15 -13.78 22.08 -1.29
CA LEU A 15 -14.78 21.10 -1.78
C LEU A 15 -15.93 20.80 -0.79
N GLY A 16 -15.98 21.46 0.37
CA GLY A 16 -17.00 21.30 1.40
C GLY A 16 -18.19 22.25 1.30
N ILE A 17 -18.15 23.30 0.47
CA ILE A 17 -19.17 24.35 0.47
C ILE A 17 -19.46 24.74 -0.99
N TYR A 18 -20.75 24.82 -1.34
CA TYR A 18 -21.34 25.11 -2.65
C TYR A 18 -21.60 23.92 -3.58
N ALA A 19 -22.86 23.50 -3.59
CA ALA A 19 -23.46 22.67 -4.61
C ALA A 19 -24.90 23.15 -4.85
N GLN A 20 -25.13 23.92 -5.93
CA GLN A 20 -26.47 24.08 -6.51
C GLN A 20 -26.38 24.48 -8.00
N GLU A 21 -27.33 23.95 -8.78
CA GLU A 21 -27.67 24.16 -10.20
C GLU A 21 -27.05 23.17 -11.23
N THR A 22 -27.96 22.38 -11.83
CA THR A 22 -27.71 21.23 -12.71
C THR A 22 -28.72 21.26 -13.85
N ASP A 23 -28.27 21.61 -15.07
CA ASP A 23 -28.60 20.98 -16.37
C ASP A 23 -28.13 21.87 -17.54
N SER A 24 -28.28 23.19 -17.44
CA SER A 24 -27.79 24.15 -18.45
C SER A 24 -26.27 24.15 -18.60
N THR A 25 -25.57 24.01 -17.47
CA THR A 25 -24.09 23.91 -17.39
C THR A 25 -23.55 22.71 -18.16
N LEU A 26 -24.29 21.60 -18.23
CA LEU A 26 -23.86 20.38 -18.92
C LEU A 26 -23.82 20.54 -20.44
N VAL A 27 -24.69 21.36 -21.00
CA VAL A 27 -24.74 21.63 -22.45
C VAL A 27 -23.63 22.60 -22.84
N GLU A 28 -23.46 23.69 -22.09
CA GLU A 28 -22.37 24.66 -22.31
C GLU A 28 -20.99 24.01 -22.15
N MET A 29 -20.83 23.11 -21.17
CA MET A 29 -19.59 22.35 -20.99
C MET A 29 -19.28 21.41 -22.17
N LYS A 30 -20.29 20.85 -22.85
CA LYS A 30 -20.06 19.99 -24.04
C LYS A 30 -19.52 20.80 -25.21
N ASP A 31 -20.03 22.01 -25.40
CA ASP A 31 -19.61 22.89 -26.50
C ASP A 31 -18.21 23.47 -26.28
N GLU A 32 -17.81 23.75 -25.02
CA GLU A 32 -16.43 24.15 -24.70
C GLU A 32 -15.43 22.99 -24.81
N LEU A 33 -15.84 21.76 -24.45
CA LEU A 33 -14.95 20.58 -24.51
C LEU A 33 -14.58 20.13 -25.91
N ASN A 34 -15.48 20.31 -26.89
CA ASN A 34 -15.17 20.00 -28.28
C ASN A 34 -14.23 21.03 -28.93
N LYS A 35 -13.95 22.15 -28.26
CA LYS A 35 -13.08 23.22 -28.77
C LYS A 35 -11.68 23.24 -28.18
N SER A 36 -11.45 22.65 -27.00
CA SER A 36 -10.15 22.74 -26.31
C SER A 36 -9.24 21.54 -26.61
N ASN A 37 -7.96 21.82 -26.89
CA ASN A 37 -6.96 20.81 -27.23
C ASN A 37 -6.28 20.17 -26.01
N ASP A 38 -6.25 20.82 -24.84
CA ASP A 38 -5.53 20.32 -23.66
C ASP A 38 -6.45 20.23 -22.43
N THR A 39 -6.85 18.99 -22.09
CA THR A 39 -7.72 18.69 -20.96
C THR A 39 -7.08 17.64 -20.05
N THR A 40 -6.96 17.95 -18.74
CA THR A 40 -6.55 16.98 -17.72
C THR A 40 -7.75 16.51 -16.91
N ASN A 41 -7.91 15.19 -16.81
CA ASN A 41 -9.01 14.55 -16.07
C ASN A 41 -8.49 13.88 -14.80
N ILE A 42 -9.03 14.26 -13.64
CA ILE A 42 -8.72 13.65 -12.33
C ILE A 42 -10.00 13.05 -11.75
N ARG A 43 -10.00 11.72 -11.53
CA ARG A 43 -11.16 10.98 -11.00
C ARG A 43 -10.96 10.63 -9.52
N PHE A 44 -11.93 10.95 -8.67
CA PHE A 44 -11.95 10.51 -7.27
C PHE A 44 -13.36 10.09 -6.83
N LYS A 45 -13.56 8.77 -6.65
CA LYS A 45 -14.87 8.17 -6.33
C LYS A 45 -15.97 8.63 -7.31
N ARG A 46 -17.04 9.25 -6.81
CA ARG A 46 -18.19 9.75 -7.61
C ARG A 46 -17.99 11.18 -8.11
N LYS A 47 -16.77 11.72 -8.01
CA LYS A 47 -16.44 13.07 -8.44
C LYS A 47 -15.39 13.04 -9.53
N THR A 48 -15.61 13.85 -10.55
CA THR A 48 -14.64 14.10 -11.62
C THR A 48 -14.25 15.57 -11.55
N VAL A 49 -12.94 15.81 -11.50
CA VAL A 49 -12.35 17.14 -11.61
C VAL A 49 -11.72 17.23 -12.99
N LYS A 50 -12.21 18.16 -13.81
CA LYS A 50 -11.68 18.43 -15.15
C LYS A 50 -11.02 19.80 -15.15
N ILE A 51 -9.78 19.84 -15.60
CA ILE A 51 -8.98 21.06 -15.73
C ILE A 51 -8.78 21.27 -17.22
N ILE A 52 -9.27 22.39 -17.73
CA ILE A 52 -9.11 22.81 -19.13
C ILE A 52 -8.17 24.01 -19.09
N GLU A 53 -7.08 23.92 -19.85
CA GLU A 53 -6.18 25.05 -20.09
C GLU A 53 -6.41 25.54 -21.53
N ASP A 54 -6.84 26.79 -21.67
CA ASP A 54 -6.94 27.45 -22.97
C ASP A 54 -6.30 28.83 -22.86
N ASN A 55 -5.23 29.05 -23.63
CA ASN A 55 -4.55 30.33 -23.87
C ASN A 55 -4.65 31.35 -22.72
N ASP A 56 -4.07 31.00 -21.57
CA ASP A 56 -3.93 31.77 -20.32
C ASP A 56 -5.07 31.71 -19.28
N GLU A 57 -6.14 30.95 -19.52
CA GLU A 57 -7.18 30.69 -18.50
C GLU A 57 -7.21 29.21 -18.06
N THR A 58 -7.23 28.98 -16.74
CA THR A 58 -7.44 27.65 -16.14
C THR A 58 -8.87 27.54 -15.62
N LYS A 59 -9.71 26.76 -16.30
CA LYS A 59 -11.07 26.45 -15.84
C LYS A 59 -11.07 25.12 -15.08
N ILE A 60 -11.58 25.13 -13.85
CA ILE A 60 -11.72 23.94 -13.01
C ILE A 60 -13.20 23.58 -12.90
N HIS A 61 -13.57 22.39 -13.33
CA HIS A 61 -14.92 21.87 -13.23
C HIS A 61 -14.96 20.69 -12.28
N VAL A 62 -15.82 20.75 -11.26
CA VAL A 62 -16.01 19.68 -10.28
C VAL A 62 -17.45 19.19 -10.38
N GLN A 63 -17.64 17.96 -10.86
CA GLN A 63 -18.97 17.36 -10.97
C GLN A 63 -19.12 16.16 -10.02
N LYS A 64 -20.31 15.98 -9.46
CA LYS A 64 -20.71 14.80 -8.68
C LYS A 64 -21.69 13.97 -9.52
N ASN A 65 -21.26 12.81 -10.00
CA ASN A 65 -22.01 12.08 -11.03
C ASN A 65 -23.11 11.18 -10.44
N LYS A 66 -24.30 11.20 -11.06
CA LYS A 66 -25.31 10.14 -10.93
C LYS A 66 -24.93 8.97 -11.84
N LYS A 67 -25.42 7.77 -11.50
CA LYS A 67 -25.00 6.49 -12.12
C LYS A 67 -25.30 6.40 -13.63
N SER A 68 -26.21 7.22 -14.15
CA SER A 68 -26.60 7.29 -15.57
C SER A 68 -25.69 8.15 -16.44
N ASP A 69 -24.89 9.06 -15.85
CA ASP A 69 -24.03 9.97 -16.61
C ASP A 69 -22.63 9.38 -16.89
N TRP A 70 -22.42 8.12 -16.48
CA TRP A 70 -21.18 7.37 -16.70
C TRP A 70 -21.06 6.91 -18.15
N ASP A 71 -22.18 6.62 -18.82
CA ASP A 71 -22.21 6.12 -20.20
C ASP A 71 -21.85 7.19 -21.25
N PHE A 72 -21.86 8.48 -20.87
CA PHE A 72 -21.62 9.61 -21.79
C PHE A 72 -20.13 9.80 -22.12
N TRP A 73 -19.22 9.29 -21.29
CA TRP A 73 -17.77 9.45 -21.47
C TRP A 73 -17.10 8.16 -21.95
N GLY A 74 -17.70 7.48 -22.93
CA GLY A 74 -17.04 6.43 -23.71
C GLY A 74 -16.23 5.43 -22.87
N ASP A 75 -16.87 4.77 -21.90
CA ASP A 75 -16.29 3.54 -21.36
C ASP A 75 -16.33 2.51 -22.50
N ASN A 76 -15.17 2.31 -23.13
CA ASN A 76 -14.95 1.13 -23.93
C ASN A 76 -14.90 -0.04 -22.93
N ASP A 77 -16.09 -0.53 -22.53
CA ASP A 77 -16.38 -1.55 -21.51
C ASP A 77 -15.77 -2.94 -21.85
N SER A 78 -14.87 -2.98 -22.82
CA SER A 78 -14.22 -4.15 -23.42
C SER A 78 -12.74 -4.25 -23.06
N GLN A 79 -12.26 -3.58 -22.00
CA GLN A 79 -10.87 -3.70 -21.56
C GLN A 79 -10.77 -4.44 -20.23
N PHE A 80 -9.95 -5.49 -20.20
CA PHE A 80 -9.55 -6.23 -19.01
C PHE A 80 -9.17 -5.27 -17.85
N LYS A 81 -9.87 -5.39 -16.72
CA LYS A 81 -9.58 -4.64 -15.50
C LYS A 81 -8.89 -5.57 -14.49
N GLY A 82 -7.69 -5.20 -14.08
CA GLY A 82 -6.95 -5.91 -13.04
C GLY A 82 -7.51 -5.66 -11.63
N SER A 83 -7.09 -6.48 -10.68
CA SER A 83 -7.54 -6.45 -9.28
C SER A 83 -6.52 -5.86 -8.28
N TRP A 84 -5.48 -5.17 -8.75
CA TRP A 84 -4.37 -4.65 -7.94
C TRP A 84 -4.73 -3.43 -7.10
N SER A 85 -5.32 -2.39 -7.71
CA SER A 85 -5.66 -1.15 -6.99
C SER A 85 -6.68 -1.42 -5.90
N GLY A 86 -6.47 -0.90 -4.70
CA GLY A 86 -7.29 -1.29 -3.57
C GLY A 86 -6.64 -1.07 -2.22
N PHE A 87 -7.29 -1.62 -1.20
CA PHE A 87 -6.80 -1.70 0.17
C PHE A 87 -6.59 -3.17 0.53
N SER A 88 -5.53 -3.49 1.28
CA SER A 88 -5.39 -4.82 1.85
C SER A 88 -4.81 -4.79 3.25
N MET A 89 -5.14 -5.81 4.04
CA MET A 89 -4.68 -5.95 5.41
C MET A 89 -4.57 -7.44 5.75
N GLY A 90 -3.56 -7.79 6.53
CA GLY A 90 -3.26 -9.18 6.86
C GLY A 90 -2.33 -9.34 8.04
N LEU A 91 -1.97 -10.59 8.31
CA LEU A 91 -0.91 -10.93 9.24
C LEU A 91 0.43 -10.87 8.51
N SER A 92 1.49 -10.54 9.24
CA SER A 92 2.86 -10.50 8.73
C SER A 92 3.79 -11.26 9.66
N ASN A 93 4.69 -12.04 9.09
CA ASN A 93 5.77 -12.71 9.81
C ASN A 93 6.99 -12.84 8.88
N TYR A 94 8.00 -13.62 9.27
CA TYR A 94 9.14 -14.00 8.44
C TYR A 94 9.57 -15.43 8.77
N THR A 95 10.16 -16.10 7.78
CA THR A 95 10.85 -17.37 7.97
C THR A 95 12.36 -17.16 8.04
N ASP A 96 13.11 -18.13 8.55
CA ASP A 96 14.56 -18.18 8.30
C ASP A 96 14.87 -18.87 6.95
N LYS A 97 16.15 -19.17 6.71
CA LYS A 97 16.65 -19.87 5.52
C LYS A 97 16.12 -21.30 5.35
N ASP A 98 15.67 -21.94 6.44
CA ASP A 98 15.16 -23.31 6.47
C ASP A 98 13.61 -23.33 6.49
N PHE A 99 12.98 -22.18 6.17
CA PHE A 99 11.52 -21.97 6.18
C PHE A 99 10.87 -22.11 7.57
N SER A 100 11.64 -22.02 8.65
CA SER A 100 11.12 -22.07 10.01
C SER A 100 10.67 -20.69 10.50
N ILE A 101 9.56 -20.68 11.23
CA ILE A 101 9.02 -19.50 11.91
C ILE A 101 9.55 -19.36 13.35
N SER A 102 10.17 -20.42 13.87
CA SER A 102 10.83 -20.44 15.17
C SER A 102 12.30 -20.06 14.99
N ARG A 103 12.91 -19.51 16.04
CA ARG A 103 14.31 -19.07 16.02
C ARG A 103 15.17 -19.88 16.97
N ASP A 104 16.45 -19.94 16.63
CA ASP A 104 17.49 -20.42 17.54
C ASP A 104 17.76 -19.38 18.63
N ALA A 105 18.39 -19.81 19.72
CA ALA A 105 18.64 -18.96 20.90
C ALA A 105 19.41 -17.65 20.60
N SER A 106 20.24 -17.62 19.54
CA SER A 106 20.95 -16.39 19.15
C SER A 106 20.05 -15.33 18.53
N ASP A 107 18.92 -15.73 17.92
CA ASP A 107 18.02 -14.86 17.16
C ASP A 107 16.61 -14.77 17.78
N GLU A 108 16.44 -15.29 19.01
CA GLU A 108 15.18 -15.27 19.76
C GLU A 108 14.64 -13.84 19.99
N PHE A 109 15.52 -12.85 20.01
CA PHE A 109 15.14 -11.44 20.07
C PHE A 109 14.33 -10.97 18.84
N MET A 110 14.36 -11.74 17.74
CA MET A 110 13.55 -11.54 16.55
C MET A 110 12.32 -12.47 16.52
N ASP A 111 11.95 -13.14 17.62
CA ASP A 111 10.68 -13.85 17.64
C ASP A 111 9.49 -12.89 17.62
N LEU A 112 8.47 -13.25 16.86
CA LEU A 112 7.28 -12.43 16.67
C LEU A 112 6.06 -13.01 17.33
N ASN A 113 5.31 -12.12 17.97
CA ASN A 113 3.92 -12.39 18.29
C ASN A 113 3.10 -12.35 16.99
N THR A 114 2.92 -13.50 16.35
CA THR A 114 2.24 -13.63 15.05
C THR A 114 0.85 -12.96 15.05
N GLY A 115 0.05 -13.18 16.08
CA GLY A 115 -1.31 -12.63 16.17
C GLY A 115 -1.38 -11.11 16.32
N LYS A 116 -0.27 -10.46 16.68
CA LYS A 116 -0.15 -8.99 16.82
C LYS A 116 0.75 -8.37 15.76
N SER A 117 1.28 -9.18 14.84
CA SER A 117 2.11 -8.74 13.73
C SER A 117 1.27 -8.69 12.45
N TRP A 118 1.19 -7.52 11.84
CA TRP A 118 0.21 -7.27 10.79
C TRP A 118 0.76 -6.35 9.70
N ASN A 119 0.16 -6.46 8.53
CA ASN A 119 0.50 -5.69 7.34
C ASN A 119 -0.72 -4.90 6.83
N MET A 120 -0.46 -3.74 6.23
CA MET A 120 -1.43 -2.99 5.43
C MET A 120 -0.83 -2.61 4.09
N ASN A 121 -1.64 -2.59 3.03
CA ASN A 121 -1.27 -1.99 1.75
C ASN A 121 -2.34 -1.03 1.25
N ILE A 122 -1.88 0.06 0.64
CA ILE A 122 -2.69 0.92 -0.21
C ILE A 122 -2.10 0.87 -1.61
N ASN A 123 -2.84 0.27 -2.53
CA ASN A 123 -2.48 0.15 -3.94
C ASN A 123 -3.25 1.22 -4.71
N PHE A 124 -2.58 2.31 -5.07
CA PHE A 124 -3.24 3.53 -5.55
C PHE A 124 -3.13 3.73 -7.06
N ALA A 125 -2.28 2.96 -7.75
CA ALA A 125 -2.17 3.01 -9.20
C ALA A 125 -2.14 1.60 -9.78
N GLN A 126 -2.76 1.44 -10.94
CA GLN A 126 -2.83 0.18 -11.67
C GLN A 126 -2.78 0.45 -13.17
N TYR A 127 -2.13 -0.44 -13.91
CA TYR A 127 -2.20 -0.55 -15.35
C TYR A 127 -2.45 -2.01 -15.72
N SER A 128 -3.36 -2.24 -16.67
CA SER A 128 -3.83 -3.58 -17.04
C SER A 128 -3.74 -3.76 -18.54
N ILE A 129 -3.11 -4.85 -18.97
CA ILE A 129 -2.93 -5.23 -20.36
C ILE A 129 -3.75 -6.48 -20.61
N ASN A 130 -4.80 -6.36 -21.43
CA ASN A 130 -5.56 -7.52 -21.88
C ASN A 130 -4.72 -8.37 -22.84
N LEU A 131 -4.67 -9.68 -22.61
CA LEU A 131 -4.02 -10.63 -23.50
C LEU A 131 -5.03 -11.53 -24.22
N ILE A 132 -6.09 -11.99 -23.52
CA ILE A 132 -7.05 -12.95 -24.08
C ILE A 132 -8.46 -12.63 -23.60
N ASN A 133 -9.35 -12.25 -24.53
CA ASN A 133 -10.81 -12.17 -24.36
C ASN A 133 -11.28 -11.44 -23.09
N ASN A 134 -10.52 -10.47 -22.56
CA ASN A 134 -10.79 -9.78 -21.30
C ASN A 134 -10.86 -10.69 -20.07
N LYS A 135 -10.35 -11.91 -20.18
CA LYS A 135 -10.29 -12.90 -19.10
C LYS A 135 -8.89 -13.18 -18.63
N PHE A 136 -7.87 -12.80 -19.40
CA PHE A 136 -6.49 -13.01 -19.03
C PHE A 136 -5.66 -11.80 -19.44
N GLY A 137 -4.80 -11.35 -18.53
CA GLY A 137 -3.98 -10.18 -18.77
C GLY A 137 -2.80 -10.06 -17.82
N ILE A 138 -1.98 -9.06 -18.09
CA ILE A 138 -0.89 -8.63 -17.21
C ILE A 138 -1.36 -7.41 -16.42
N VAL A 139 -1.10 -7.40 -15.12
CA VAL A 139 -1.40 -6.27 -14.25
C VAL A 139 -0.11 -5.78 -13.61
N THR A 140 0.11 -4.48 -13.67
CA THR A 140 1.16 -3.78 -12.91
C THR A 140 0.56 -2.59 -12.19
N GLY A 141 1.33 -1.93 -11.32
CA GLY A 141 0.82 -0.81 -10.55
C GLY A 141 1.79 -0.30 -9.51
N LEU A 142 1.28 0.56 -8.61
CA LEU A 142 2.03 1.09 -7.48
C LEU A 142 1.24 0.91 -6.20
N GLY A 143 1.95 0.65 -5.11
CA GLY A 143 1.39 0.59 -3.78
C GLY A 143 2.35 1.10 -2.71
N ILE A 144 1.82 1.27 -1.50
CA ILE A 144 2.60 1.46 -0.28
C ILE A 144 2.22 0.34 0.67
N GLU A 145 3.24 -0.35 1.17
CA GLU A 145 3.13 -1.44 2.14
C GLU A 145 3.67 -0.97 3.49
N TRP A 146 2.90 -1.20 4.55
CA TRP A 146 3.30 -1.03 5.94
C TRP A 146 3.31 -2.38 6.65
N ASN A 147 4.45 -2.76 7.24
CA ASN A 147 4.52 -3.91 8.13
C ASN A 147 4.71 -3.46 9.57
N TYR A 148 4.10 -4.19 10.49
CA TYR A 148 4.27 -4.02 11.92
C TYR A 148 4.62 -5.36 12.54
N TYR A 149 5.91 -5.58 12.78
CA TYR A 149 6.44 -6.76 13.44
C TYR A 149 6.45 -6.53 14.96
N ARG A 150 5.61 -7.26 15.69
CA ARG A 150 5.53 -7.20 17.15
C ARG A 150 6.45 -8.27 17.72
N PHE A 151 7.54 -7.88 18.37
CA PHE A 151 8.41 -8.83 19.06
C PHE A 151 7.66 -9.50 20.21
N ASP A 152 7.84 -10.82 20.35
CA ASP A 152 7.20 -11.61 21.41
C ASP A 152 7.91 -11.39 22.75
N ASN A 153 9.23 -11.24 22.69
CA ASN A 153 10.08 -10.98 23.83
C ASN A 153 10.04 -9.49 24.26
N ASN A 154 10.49 -9.25 25.50
CA ASN A 154 10.56 -7.91 26.12
C ASN A 154 11.80 -7.12 25.65
N ASN A 155 12.10 -7.19 24.37
CA ASN A 155 13.32 -6.63 23.78
C ASN A 155 13.00 -5.60 22.69
N THR A 156 14.01 -4.89 22.25
CA THR A 156 13.98 -4.10 21.02
C THR A 156 15.27 -4.31 20.25
N ILE A 157 15.37 -3.73 19.06
CA ILE A 157 16.55 -3.82 18.21
C ILE A 157 17.30 -2.50 18.14
N GLN A 158 18.62 -2.60 18.07
CA GLN A 158 19.54 -1.50 17.81
C GLN A 158 20.70 -1.94 16.93
N LYS A 159 21.47 -0.98 16.43
CA LYS A 159 22.74 -1.24 15.75
C LYS A 159 23.87 -1.20 16.78
N ASN A 160 24.75 -2.19 16.78
CA ASN A 160 26.02 -2.12 17.52
C ASN A 160 27.04 -1.22 16.77
N ASP A 161 28.26 -1.11 17.31
CA ASP A 161 29.33 -0.28 16.73
C ASP A 161 29.74 -0.70 15.31
N ASP A 162 29.62 -2.00 14.98
CA ASP A 162 29.85 -2.56 13.64
C ASP A 162 28.65 -2.38 12.69
N GLY A 163 27.58 -1.76 13.19
CA GLY A 163 26.32 -1.57 12.48
C GLY A 163 25.57 -2.86 12.24
N VAL A 164 25.69 -3.88 13.09
CA VAL A 164 24.89 -5.12 13.05
C VAL A 164 23.69 -4.99 13.97
N ILE A 165 22.56 -5.55 13.56
CA ILE A 165 21.33 -5.56 14.36
C ILE A 165 21.45 -6.55 15.51
N VAL A 166 21.33 -6.00 16.71
CA VAL A 166 21.42 -6.72 17.98
C VAL A 166 20.25 -6.33 18.88
N THR A 167 20.01 -7.15 19.91
CA THR A 167 19.08 -6.83 20.98
C THR A 167 19.56 -5.63 21.81
N ASP A 168 18.63 -4.78 22.26
CA ASP A 168 18.89 -3.67 23.17
C ASP A 168 18.24 -3.97 24.52
N GLU A 169 18.89 -4.84 25.28
CA GLU A 169 18.44 -5.26 26.62
C GLU A 169 18.86 -4.26 27.69
N VAL A 170 20.02 -3.62 27.50
CA VAL A 170 20.65 -2.74 28.50
C VAL A 170 19.82 -1.49 28.76
N THR A 171 19.22 -0.89 27.73
CA THR A 171 18.41 0.33 27.88
C THR A 171 17.11 0.12 28.69
N TYR A 172 16.69 -1.15 28.84
CA TYR A 172 15.40 -1.52 29.45
C TYR A 172 15.47 -2.54 30.58
N ALA A 173 16.66 -2.88 31.09
CA ALA A 173 16.83 -3.85 32.19
C ALA A 173 15.98 -3.54 33.46
N ASP A 174 15.79 -2.26 33.77
CA ASP A 174 14.99 -1.79 34.91
C ASP A 174 13.53 -1.44 34.56
N LYS A 175 13.08 -1.73 33.34
CA LYS A 175 11.76 -1.37 32.82
C LYS A 175 10.96 -2.62 32.45
N ILE A 176 9.64 -2.57 32.60
CA ILE A 176 8.74 -3.62 32.09
C ILE A 176 8.30 -3.21 30.69
N VAL A 177 8.68 -3.99 29.67
CA VAL A 177 8.32 -3.69 28.28
C VAL A 177 6.92 -4.25 27.97
N ASP A 178 5.95 -3.37 27.76
CA ASP A 178 4.58 -3.75 27.40
C ASP A 178 4.41 -3.95 25.88
N LYS A 179 5.14 -3.15 25.08
CA LYS A 179 4.98 -3.16 23.62
C LYS A 179 6.23 -2.77 22.85
N SER A 180 6.96 -3.71 22.28
CA SER A 180 8.03 -3.47 21.32
C SER A 180 7.67 -3.90 19.89
N LYS A 181 7.84 -3.01 18.92
CA LYS A 181 7.59 -3.33 17.51
C LYS A 181 8.56 -2.67 16.56
N LEU A 182 8.89 -3.36 15.47
CA LEU A 182 9.52 -2.80 14.28
C LEU A 182 8.45 -2.49 13.24
N SER A 183 8.44 -1.25 12.75
CA SER A 183 7.55 -0.81 11.68
C SER A 183 8.36 -0.51 10.44
N THR A 184 7.98 -1.07 9.29
CA THR A 184 8.64 -0.83 8.00
C THR A 184 7.63 -0.26 7.00
N THR A 185 8.11 0.53 6.05
CA THR A 185 7.29 1.13 4.99
C THR A 185 8.04 1.02 3.66
N TYR A 186 7.38 0.46 2.66
CA TYR A 186 7.94 0.26 1.32
C TYR A 186 6.97 0.78 0.25
N ALA A 187 7.51 1.38 -0.80
CA ALA A 187 6.79 1.52 -2.07
C ALA A 187 6.88 0.19 -2.80
N THR A 188 5.79 -0.29 -3.40
CA THR A 188 5.73 -1.59 -4.08
C THR A 188 5.27 -1.46 -5.52
N VAL A 189 5.80 -2.33 -6.37
CA VAL A 189 5.46 -2.44 -7.80
C VAL A 189 5.32 -3.92 -8.13
N PRO A 190 4.15 -4.40 -8.58
CA PRO A 190 3.98 -5.78 -9.00
C PRO A 190 4.00 -5.94 -10.51
N ILE A 191 4.26 -7.16 -10.95
CA ILE A 191 3.96 -7.66 -12.29
C ILE A 191 3.22 -8.97 -12.11
N LEU A 192 1.93 -8.99 -12.46
CA LEU A 192 1.01 -10.07 -12.18
C LEU A 192 0.45 -10.61 -13.49
N LEU A 193 0.31 -11.93 -13.57
CA LEU A 193 -0.56 -12.61 -14.50
C LEU A 193 -1.89 -12.82 -13.79
N GLU A 194 -2.96 -12.35 -14.41
CA GLU A 194 -4.27 -12.36 -13.79
C GLU A 194 -5.32 -12.94 -14.74
N TRP A 195 -6.11 -13.86 -14.20
CA TRP A 195 -7.15 -14.60 -14.87
C TRP A 195 -8.50 -14.41 -14.19
N HIS A 196 -9.54 -14.25 -15.00
CA HIS A 196 -10.92 -14.03 -14.58
C HIS A 196 -11.80 -15.12 -15.20
N SER A 197 -12.58 -15.80 -14.36
CA SER A 197 -13.48 -16.88 -14.81
C SER A 197 -14.61 -16.36 -15.74
N SER A 198 -15.10 -15.17 -15.44
CA SER A 198 -16.15 -14.48 -16.20
C SER A 198 -15.58 -13.25 -16.88
N SER A 199 -16.11 -12.89 -18.05
CA SER A 199 -15.86 -11.58 -18.67
C SER A 199 -16.61 -10.45 -17.95
N SER A 200 -17.56 -10.79 -17.08
CA SER A 200 -18.18 -9.86 -16.14
C SER A 200 -17.36 -9.88 -14.84
N GLN A 201 -16.47 -8.90 -14.72
CA GLN A 201 -15.51 -8.70 -13.63
C GLN A 201 -16.14 -8.83 -12.21
N SER A 202 -17.34 -8.28 -12.00
CA SER A 202 -17.96 -8.17 -10.66
C SER A 202 -18.50 -9.47 -10.03
N ARG A 203 -18.52 -10.58 -10.77
CA ARG A 203 -19.08 -11.87 -10.29
C ARG A 203 -18.17 -13.07 -10.57
N GLY A 204 -17.01 -12.84 -11.17
CA GLY A 204 -16.06 -13.89 -11.54
C GLY A 204 -15.10 -14.23 -10.40
N VAL A 205 -14.59 -15.47 -10.43
CA VAL A 205 -13.38 -15.83 -9.69
C VAL A 205 -12.20 -15.11 -10.34
N VAL A 206 -11.38 -14.45 -9.53
CA VAL A 206 -10.13 -13.81 -9.93
C VAL A 206 -8.97 -14.61 -9.35
N ILE A 207 -7.98 -14.93 -10.19
CA ILE A 207 -6.72 -15.54 -9.77
C ILE A 207 -5.60 -14.67 -10.33
N SER A 208 -4.72 -14.19 -9.46
CA SER A 208 -3.63 -13.27 -9.82
C SER A 208 -2.35 -13.74 -9.18
N THR A 209 -1.28 -13.91 -9.94
CA THR A 209 0.02 -14.32 -9.38
C THR A 209 1.17 -13.73 -10.18
N GLY A 210 2.29 -13.50 -9.52
CA GLY A 210 3.48 -13.01 -10.17
C GLY A 210 4.52 -12.56 -9.18
N VAL A 211 5.28 -11.54 -9.56
CA VAL A 211 6.38 -11.00 -8.76
C VAL A 211 6.03 -9.62 -8.23
N ILE A 212 6.60 -9.28 -7.09
CA ILE A 212 6.46 -7.98 -6.46
C ILE A 212 7.83 -7.46 -6.04
N GLY A 213 8.15 -6.23 -6.45
CA GLY A 213 9.32 -5.50 -6.01
C GLY A 213 8.94 -4.40 -5.03
N GLY A 214 9.88 -3.97 -4.19
CA GLY A 214 9.68 -2.80 -3.35
C GLY A 214 10.95 -2.08 -2.96
N VAL A 215 10.79 -0.78 -2.68
CA VAL A 215 11.84 0.14 -2.24
C VAL A 215 11.48 0.70 -0.87
N LYS A 216 12.43 0.67 0.07
CA LYS A 216 12.24 1.14 1.44
C LYS A 216 12.00 2.65 1.45
N LEU A 217 10.92 3.08 2.10
CA LEU A 217 10.59 4.49 2.33
C LEU A 217 10.92 4.92 3.77
N GLY A 218 10.91 3.97 4.72
CA GLY A 218 11.33 4.25 6.08
C GLY A 218 11.06 3.12 7.05
N SER A 219 11.60 3.29 8.25
CA SER A 219 11.48 2.33 9.34
C SER A 219 11.56 3.02 10.70
N ASN A 220 10.89 2.44 11.68
CA ASN A 220 10.89 2.94 13.06
C ASN A 220 10.68 1.79 14.03
N THR A 221 11.36 1.80 15.17
CA THR A 221 10.93 1.00 16.32
C THR A 221 10.05 1.83 17.23
N LYS A 222 9.15 1.16 17.94
CA LYS A 222 8.32 1.76 18.98
C LYS A 222 8.27 0.82 20.17
N ILE A 223 8.57 1.37 21.34
CA ILE A 223 8.61 0.66 22.61
C ILE A 223 7.67 1.38 23.58
N ASN A 224 6.75 0.64 24.18
CA ASN A 224 6.02 1.08 25.34
C ASN A 224 6.60 0.33 26.55
N TYR A 225 6.99 1.06 27.59
CA TYR A 225 7.54 0.47 28.80
C TYR A 225 7.00 1.19 30.05
N LYS A 226 7.04 0.51 31.19
CA LYS A 226 6.71 1.06 32.50
C LYS A 226 7.94 1.02 33.39
N TYR A 227 8.14 2.05 34.21
CA TYR A 227 9.12 2.00 35.29
C TYR A 227 8.58 1.11 36.41
N LYS A 228 9.43 0.23 36.96
CA LYS A 228 9.06 -0.69 38.05
C LYS A 228 8.56 0.05 39.31
N GLU A 229 8.99 1.29 39.51
CA GLU A 229 8.69 2.08 40.72
C GLU A 229 7.37 2.88 40.65
N ASN A 230 7.03 3.46 39.49
CA ASN A 230 5.88 4.39 39.37
C ASN A 230 4.73 3.89 38.49
N GLY A 231 4.89 2.79 37.73
CA GLY A 231 3.81 2.20 36.94
C GLY A 231 3.34 2.99 35.69
N ASP A 232 3.80 4.22 35.51
CA ASP A 232 3.44 5.07 34.36
C ASP A 232 3.93 4.49 33.01
N ILE A 233 3.03 4.45 32.03
CA ILE A 233 3.34 4.01 30.67
C ILE A 233 4.10 5.10 29.94
N ASN A 234 5.37 4.83 29.66
CA ASN A 234 6.24 5.65 28.84
C ASN A 234 6.33 5.05 27.43
N LYS A 235 6.53 5.93 26.45
CA LYS A 235 6.52 5.57 25.02
C LYS A 235 7.73 6.17 24.33
N ASP A 236 8.56 5.31 23.80
CA ASP A 236 9.72 5.68 23.00
C ASP A 236 9.50 5.25 21.54
N LYS A 237 9.90 6.11 20.61
CA LYS A 237 9.82 5.86 19.17
C LYS A 237 11.11 6.32 18.51
N ARG A 238 11.94 5.36 18.10
CA ARG A 238 13.21 5.63 17.43
C ARG A 238 13.09 5.39 15.93
N ARG A 239 13.27 6.45 15.15
CA ARG A 239 13.42 6.36 13.68
C ARG A 239 14.88 6.04 13.37
N ASP A 240 15.10 4.94 12.67
CA ASP A 240 16.42 4.51 12.18
C ASP A 240 16.17 3.60 10.97
N ASP A 241 17.19 3.38 10.15
CA ASP A 241 17.14 2.51 8.97
C ASP A 241 17.21 1.03 9.31
N TYR A 242 17.68 0.69 10.52
CA TYR A 242 17.84 -0.67 11.06
C TYR A 242 18.53 -1.65 10.09
N ASN A 243 19.39 -1.14 9.20
CA ASN A 243 19.99 -1.89 8.08
C ASN A 243 19.00 -2.79 7.35
N LEU A 244 17.75 -2.35 7.23
CA LEU A 244 16.74 -3.05 6.46
C LEU A 244 17.07 -2.95 4.98
N SER A 245 16.91 -4.05 4.27
CA SER A 245 17.16 -4.14 2.82
C SER A 245 16.47 -3.01 2.07
N PRO A 246 17.21 -2.11 1.39
CA PRO A 246 16.63 -0.95 0.73
C PRO A 246 15.77 -1.35 -0.47
N PHE A 247 16.10 -2.47 -1.10
CA PHE A 247 15.35 -3.10 -2.18
C PHE A 247 14.95 -4.50 -1.73
N ARG A 248 13.75 -4.91 -2.10
CA ARG A 248 13.28 -6.29 -1.90
C ARG A 248 12.47 -6.75 -3.10
N TYR A 249 12.50 -8.05 -3.34
CA TYR A 249 11.65 -8.70 -4.32
C TYR A 249 11.07 -9.98 -3.75
N GLY A 250 9.94 -10.41 -4.30
CA GLY A 250 9.21 -11.56 -3.84
C GLY A 250 8.21 -12.05 -4.85
N VAL A 251 7.49 -13.09 -4.46
CA VAL A 251 6.36 -13.65 -5.18
C VAL A 251 5.06 -13.26 -4.47
N THR A 252 4.01 -13.09 -5.25
CA THR A 252 2.68 -12.79 -4.75
C THR A 252 1.63 -13.64 -5.45
N ALA A 253 0.62 -14.05 -4.70
CA ALA A 253 -0.53 -14.79 -5.19
C ALA A 253 -1.80 -14.24 -4.55
N ARG A 254 -2.87 -14.15 -5.33
CA ARG A 254 -4.16 -13.59 -4.92
C ARG A 254 -5.26 -14.41 -5.56
N ILE A 255 -6.31 -14.68 -4.81
CA ILE A 255 -7.48 -15.41 -5.29
C ILE A 255 -8.73 -14.86 -4.61
N GLY A 256 -9.80 -14.70 -5.37
CA GLY A 256 -11.00 -14.06 -4.84
C GLY A 256 -12.19 -14.12 -5.77
N VAL A 257 -13.24 -13.40 -5.38
CA VAL A 257 -14.46 -13.23 -6.17
C VAL A 257 -14.84 -11.76 -6.17
N GLY A 258 -14.94 -11.18 -7.37
CA GLY A 258 -15.13 -9.73 -7.55
C GLY A 258 -14.08 -8.94 -6.78
N ASP A 259 -14.54 -7.95 -6.00
CA ASP A 259 -13.66 -7.03 -5.28
C ASP A 259 -12.91 -7.67 -4.09
N TRP A 260 -13.34 -8.84 -3.62
CA TRP A 260 -12.77 -9.46 -2.41
C TRP A 260 -11.79 -10.56 -2.77
N LEU A 261 -10.53 -10.39 -2.37
CA LEU A 261 -9.46 -11.36 -2.58
C LEU A 261 -8.78 -11.73 -1.28
N ILE A 262 -8.25 -12.94 -1.22
CA ILE A 262 -7.20 -13.34 -0.29
C ILE A 262 -5.88 -13.15 -1.02
N TYR A 263 -4.87 -12.64 -0.33
CA TYR A 263 -3.53 -12.47 -0.88
C TYR A 263 -2.47 -13.13 0.02
N GLY A 264 -1.38 -13.54 -0.61
CA GLY A 264 -0.15 -13.96 0.04
C GLY A 264 1.05 -13.33 -0.65
N ASN A 265 1.99 -12.79 0.11
CA ASN A 265 3.28 -12.30 -0.38
C ASN A 265 4.39 -13.04 0.36
N TYR A 266 5.43 -13.45 -0.37
CA TYR A 266 6.65 -14.02 0.18
C TYR A 266 7.86 -13.33 -0.45
N TYR A 267 8.65 -12.65 0.38
CA TYR A 267 9.84 -11.92 -0.06
C TYR A 267 11.05 -12.83 -0.03
N LEU A 268 11.72 -12.96 -1.18
CA LEU A 268 12.94 -13.74 -1.37
C LEU A 268 14.19 -12.96 -0.96
N THR A 269 14.03 -11.69 -0.58
CA THR A 269 15.09 -10.86 -0.02
C THR A 269 15.02 -10.90 1.50
N SER A 270 16.16 -11.10 2.16
CA SER A 270 16.25 -10.98 3.61
C SER A 270 15.81 -9.59 4.08
N LEU A 271 15.19 -9.53 5.26
CA LEU A 271 14.70 -8.32 5.92
C LEU A 271 15.83 -7.33 6.16
N PHE A 272 17.00 -7.84 6.54
CA PHE A 272 18.21 -7.05 6.76
C PHE A 272 19.18 -7.21 5.60
N GLU A 273 20.02 -6.19 5.44
CA GLU A 273 21.18 -6.25 4.56
C GLU A 273 22.11 -7.40 4.96
N LYS A 274 22.85 -7.90 3.98
CA LYS A 274 23.78 -9.02 4.18
C LYS A 274 24.76 -8.71 5.32
N ASP A 275 24.93 -9.67 6.23
CA ASP A 275 25.81 -9.58 7.40
C ASP A 275 25.47 -8.43 8.37
N LYS A 276 24.27 -7.85 8.27
CA LYS A 276 23.80 -6.75 9.13
C LYS A 276 22.70 -7.14 10.10
N GLY A 277 22.29 -8.40 10.12
CA GLY A 277 21.32 -8.95 11.06
C GLY A 277 20.97 -10.40 10.71
N PRO A 278 20.03 -11.02 11.45
CA PRO A 278 19.58 -12.37 11.18
C PRO A 278 18.98 -12.53 9.78
N GLU A 279 19.17 -13.69 9.16
CA GLU A 279 18.65 -13.97 7.83
C GLU A 279 17.17 -14.33 7.89
N LEU A 280 16.31 -13.35 7.64
CA LEU A 280 14.85 -13.46 7.83
C LEU A 280 14.10 -13.06 6.56
N TYR A 281 13.21 -13.91 6.06
CA TYR A 281 12.47 -13.74 4.81
C TYR A 281 11.00 -13.36 5.09
N PRO A 282 10.59 -12.09 4.90
CA PRO A 282 9.25 -11.63 5.24
C PRO A 282 8.15 -12.27 4.39
N PHE A 283 7.02 -12.55 5.03
CA PHE A 283 5.80 -12.95 4.35
C PHE A 283 4.56 -12.33 4.98
N SER A 284 3.48 -12.25 4.20
CA SER A 284 2.20 -11.73 4.66
C SER A 284 1.04 -12.48 4.01
N ILE A 285 -0.03 -12.71 4.77
CA ILE A 285 -1.26 -13.34 4.27
C ILE A 285 -2.44 -12.53 4.80
N GLY A 286 -3.42 -12.22 3.94
CA GLY A 286 -4.56 -11.41 4.36
C GLY A 286 -5.66 -11.29 3.31
N ILE A 287 -6.51 -10.29 3.54
CA ILE A 287 -7.65 -9.96 2.69
C ILE A 287 -7.34 -8.66 1.96
N ALA A 288 -7.74 -8.59 0.70
CA ALA A 288 -7.70 -7.41 -0.15
C ALA A 288 -9.09 -7.07 -0.65
N LEU A 289 -9.36 -5.77 -0.69
CA LEU A 289 -10.52 -5.16 -1.31
C LEU A 289 -10.01 -4.35 -2.53
N SER A 290 -10.29 -4.85 -3.72
CA SER A 290 -9.96 -4.19 -4.98
C SER A 290 -10.94 -3.03 -5.24
N PHE A 291 -10.43 -1.96 -5.82
CA PHE A 291 -11.23 -0.86 -6.35
C PHE A 291 -11.18 -0.95 -7.87
N GLU A 292 -12.14 -1.66 -8.44
CA GLU A 292 -12.36 -1.72 -9.90
C GLU A 292 -13.13 -0.50 -10.43
#